data_AF-A0A2N5H7M9-F1
#
_entry.id   AF-A0A2N5H7M9-F1
#
_cell.length_a   1.000
_cell.length_b   1.000
_cell.length_c   1.000
_cell.angle_alpha   90.00
_cell.angle_beta   90.00
_cell.angle_gamma   90.00
#
_symmetry.space_group_name_H-M   'P 1'
#
loop_
_entity.id
_entity.type
_entity.pdbx_description
1 polymer ?
#
loop_
_entity_poly.entity_id
_entity_poly.type
_entity_poly.pdbx_seq_one_letter_code
_entity_poly.pdbx_strand_id
1 'polypeptide(L)'
;MKKRVLQITTIQEIADVLTGIDHPLAQIWGQNDIIKKNIAISFDYWLEDTGIPITLTEFVEQYLAHAEYLGEMFWSGIDQNSG
;
A
#
# COMPACT_ATOMS: atom_id res chain seq x y z
N MET A 1 11.30 8.11 27.29
CA MET A 1 10.98 8.07 25.83
C MET A 1 9.47 8.16 25.69
N LYS A 2 8.93 9.16 25.00
CA LYS A 2 7.47 9.25 24.77
C LYS A 2 7.09 8.22 23.72
N LYS A 3 6.28 7.23 24.09
CA LYS A 3 5.65 6.29 23.17
C LYS A 3 4.83 7.14 22.19
N ARG A 4 5.25 7.25 20.91
CA ARG A 4 4.40 7.89 19.91
C ARG A 4 3.14 7.03 19.79
N VAL A 5 1.97 7.66 19.83
CA VAL A 5 0.75 7.01 19.36
C VAL A 5 0.99 6.83 17.86
N LEU A 6 1.22 5.59 17.42
CA LEU A 6 1.25 5.28 16.00
C LEU A 6 -0.14 5.57 15.47
N GLN A 7 -0.25 6.59 14.64
CA GLN A 7 -1.45 6.79 13.85
C GLN A 7 -1.47 5.63 12.85
N ILE A 8 -2.45 4.75 12.99
CA ILE A 8 -2.61 3.58 12.14
C ILE A 8 -3.16 4.03 10.80
N THR A 9 -2.48 3.66 9.72
CA THR A 9 -2.93 3.97 8.36
C THR A 9 -4.14 3.11 8.02
N THR A 10 -5.16 3.73 7.45
CA THR A 10 -6.42 3.08 7.11
C THR A 10 -6.47 2.65 5.65
N ILE A 11 -7.32 1.68 5.35
CA ILE A 11 -7.58 1.28 3.96
C ILE A 11 -8.16 2.42 3.11
N GLN A 12 -8.86 3.38 3.74
CA GLN A 12 -9.45 4.53 3.04
C GLN A 12 -8.35 5.51 2.61
N GLU A 13 -7.37 5.78 3.46
CA GLU A 13 -6.22 6.62 3.09
C GLU A 13 -5.43 6.02 1.92
N ILE A 14 -5.27 4.68 1.88
CA ILE A 14 -4.67 4.02 0.71
C ILE A 14 -5.55 4.18 -0.54
N ALA A 15 -6.87 4.01 -0.42
CA ALA A 15 -7.79 4.17 -1.55
C ALA A 15 -7.76 5.60 -2.12
N ASP A 16 -7.69 6.61 -1.26
CA ASP A 16 -7.63 8.02 -1.64
C ASP A 16 -6.33 8.30 -2.42
N VAL A 17 -5.20 7.78 -1.93
CA VAL A 17 -3.91 7.90 -2.64
C VAL A 17 -3.96 7.20 -4.00
N LEU A 18 -4.45 5.96 -4.06
CA LEU A 18 -4.53 5.19 -5.31
C LEU A 18 -5.44 5.86 -6.35
N THR A 19 -6.50 6.56 -5.93
CA THR A 19 -7.39 7.31 -6.84
C THR A 19 -6.68 8.46 -7.54
N GLY A 20 -5.62 9.00 -6.93
CA GLY A 20 -4.83 10.11 -7.48
C GLY A 20 -3.65 9.71 -8.36
N ILE A 21 -3.36 8.42 -8.50
CA ILE A 21 -2.16 7.92 -9.21
C ILE A 21 -2.52 7.38 -10.59
N ASP A 22 -1.85 7.89 -11.63
CA ASP A 22 -1.94 7.38 -13.00
C ASP A 22 -1.04 6.15 -13.18
N HIS A 23 -1.51 4.99 -12.71
CA HIS A 23 -0.81 3.71 -12.86
C HIS A 23 -1.81 2.57 -13.12
N PRO A 24 -1.55 1.62 -14.04
CA PRO A 24 -2.48 0.54 -14.36
C PRO A 24 -2.90 -0.30 -13.14
N LEU A 25 -1.96 -0.56 -12.22
CA LEU A 25 -2.24 -1.31 -11.00
C LEU A 25 -3.01 -0.49 -9.94
N ALA A 26 -2.98 0.84 -10.00
CA ALA A 26 -3.59 1.67 -8.96
C ALA A 26 -5.11 1.45 -8.88
N GLN A 27 -5.78 1.35 -10.04
CA GLN A 27 -7.21 1.04 -10.10
C GLN A 27 -7.50 -0.36 -9.55
N ILE A 28 -6.69 -1.36 -9.89
CA ILE A 28 -6.88 -2.75 -9.45
C ILE A 28 -6.68 -2.87 -7.94
N TRP A 29 -5.62 -2.27 -7.42
CA TRP A 29 -5.32 -2.25 -5.98
C TRP A 29 -6.39 -1.48 -5.21
N GLY A 30 -6.93 -0.39 -5.77
CA GLY A 30 -7.98 0.41 -5.17
C GLY A 30 -9.27 -0.40 -4.90
N GLN A 31 -9.54 -1.41 -5.73
CA GLN A 31 -10.70 -2.30 -5.61
C GLN A 31 -10.45 -3.50 -4.67
N ASN A 32 -9.22 -3.73 -4.23
CA ASN A 32 -8.85 -4.90 -3.44
C ASN A 32 -8.47 -4.51 -1.99
N ASP A 33 -9.39 -4.77 -1.05
CA ASP A 33 -9.18 -4.45 0.37
C ASP A 33 -8.01 -5.18 1.02
N ILE A 34 -7.67 -6.39 0.54
CA ILE A 34 -6.52 -7.16 1.05
C ILE A 34 -5.22 -6.45 0.67
N ILE A 35 -5.11 -5.99 -0.58
CA ILE A 35 -3.94 -5.23 -1.05
C ILE A 35 -3.82 -3.93 -0.26
N LYS A 36 -4.90 -3.13 -0.18
CA LYS A 36 -4.89 -1.86 0.58
C LYS A 36 -4.50 -2.05 2.03
N LYS A 37 -5.03 -3.09 2.70
CA LYS A 37 -4.68 -3.41 4.07
C LYS A 37 -3.20 -3.78 4.23
N ASN A 38 -2.63 -4.56 3.30
CA ASN A 38 -1.21 -4.90 3.36
C ASN A 38 -0.30 -3.68 3.15
N ILE A 39 -0.66 -2.79 2.25
CA ILE A 39 0.08 -1.53 2.02
C ILE A 39 0.05 -0.67 3.29
N ALA A 40 -1.14 -0.47 3.89
CA ALA A 40 -1.29 0.31 5.11
C ALA A 40 -0.42 -0.25 6.27
N ILE A 41 -0.49 -1.57 6.50
CA ILE A 41 0.32 -2.24 7.52
C ILE A 41 1.82 -2.08 7.22
N SER A 42 2.23 -2.25 5.96
CA SER A 42 3.64 -2.13 5.57
C SER A 42 4.18 -0.72 5.77
N PHE A 43 3.35 0.29 5.47
CA PHE A 43 3.71 1.69 5.70
C PHE A 43 3.86 2.01 7.19
N ASP A 44 2.94 1.53 8.04
CA ASP A 44 3.02 1.70 9.48
C ASP A 44 4.31 1.06 10.05
N TYR A 45 4.66 -0.15 9.59
CA TYR A 45 5.91 -0.80 9.96
C TYR A 45 7.15 -0.05 9.45
N TRP A 46 7.12 0.45 8.21
CA TRP A 46 8.23 1.24 7.67
C TRP A 46 8.52 2.46 8.52
N LEU A 47 7.49 3.19 8.94
CA LEU A 47 7.62 4.38 9.79
C LEU A 47 8.14 4.03 11.19
N GLU A 48 7.74 2.87 11.74
CA GLU A 48 8.21 2.39 13.04
C GLU A 48 9.67 1.93 12.99
N ASP A 49 10.04 1.12 12.00
CA ASP A 49 11.32 0.41 11.95
C ASP A 49 12.46 1.26 11.40
N THR A 50 12.21 2.03 10.34
CA THR A 50 13.28 2.73 9.62
C THR A 50 13.54 4.13 10.15
N GLY A 51 12.48 4.80 10.63
CA GLY A 51 12.51 6.23 10.94
C GLY A 51 12.83 7.13 9.73
N ILE A 52 12.85 6.59 8.52
CA ILE A 52 13.09 7.34 7.29
C ILE A 52 11.81 8.08 6.91
N PRO A 53 11.85 9.42 6.80
CA PRO A 53 10.68 10.19 6.38
C PRO A 53 10.31 9.85 4.94
N ILE A 54 9.08 9.38 4.76
CA ILE A 54 8.45 9.17 3.44
C ILE A 54 6.95 9.46 3.60
N THR A 55 6.35 10.08 2.59
CA THR A 55 4.90 10.29 2.56
C THR A 55 4.17 9.01 2.18
N LEU A 56 2.88 8.92 2.51
CA LEU A 56 2.07 7.78 2.10
C LEU A 56 2.02 7.64 0.57
N THR A 57 1.91 8.77 -0.15
CA THR A 57 1.91 8.80 -1.62
C THR A 57 3.21 8.23 -2.19
N GLU A 58 4.37 8.72 -1.74
CA GLU A 58 5.68 8.23 -2.22
C GLU A 58 5.86 6.73 -1.94
N PHE A 59 5.40 6.26 -0.77
CA PHE A 59 5.47 4.84 -0.43
C PHE A 59 4.61 3.98 -1.36
N VAL A 60 3.38 4.41 -1.64
CA VAL A 60 2.47 3.71 -2.56
C VAL A 60 3.01 3.72 -4.00
N GLU A 61 3.56 4.85 -4.45
CA GLU A 61 4.20 4.94 -5.77
C GLU A 61 5.39 3.99 -5.92
N GLN A 62 6.23 3.87 -4.89
CA GLN A 62 7.33 2.90 -4.88
C GLN A 62 6.82 1.46 -4.91
N TYR A 63 5.75 1.15 -4.17
CA TYR A 63 5.12 -0.17 -4.20
C TYR A 63 4.60 -0.49 -5.61
N LEU A 64 3.90 0.45 -6.25
CA LEU A 64 3.37 0.28 -7.61
C LEU A 64 4.49 0.08 -8.63
N ALA A 65 5.58 0.85 -8.53
CA ALA A 65 6.73 0.77 -9.43
C ALA A 65 7.54 -0.52 -9.31
N HIS A 66 7.37 -1.26 -8.22
CA HIS A 66 8.12 -2.48 -7.90
C HIS A 66 7.21 -3.67 -7.59
N ALA A 67 5.95 -3.62 -8.05
CA ALA A 67 4.93 -4.61 -7.76
C ALA A 67 5.36 -6.06 -8.09
N GLU A 68 6.20 -6.24 -9.11
CA GLU A 68 6.79 -7.51 -9.53
C GLU A 68 7.64 -8.19 -8.45
N TYR A 69 8.17 -7.42 -7.50
CA TYR A 69 9.00 -7.93 -6.40
C TYR A 69 8.21 -8.15 -5.10
N LEU A 70 6.96 -7.67 -5.03
CA LEU A 70 6.12 -7.73 -3.83
C LEU A 70 5.28 -9.02 -3.74
N GLY A 71 5.30 -9.85 -4.79
CA GLY A 71 4.59 -11.12 -4.87
C GLY A 71 3.36 -11.08 -5.78
N GLU A 72 2.81 -12.26 -6.09
CA GLU A 72 1.77 -12.43 -7.13
C GLU A 72 0.54 -11.57 -6.92
N MET A 73 0.09 -11.44 -5.67
CA MET A 73 -1.07 -10.61 -5.34
C MET A 73 -0.94 -9.15 -5.78
N PHE A 74 0.27 -8.60 -5.81
CA PHE A 74 0.52 -7.20 -6.15
C PHE A 74 0.69 -6.99 -7.66
N TRP A 75 1.43 -7.86 -8.37
CA TRP A 75 1.69 -7.65 -9.80
C TRP A 75 0.55 -8.12 -10.72
N SER A 76 -0.25 -9.09 -10.29
CA SER A 76 -1.38 -9.62 -11.08
C SER A 76 -2.75 -9.16 -10.58
N GLY A 77 -2.81 -8.49 -9.43
CA GLY A 77 -4.02 -7.86 -8.90
C GLY A 77 -5.18 -8.83 -8.62
N ILE A 78 -4.85 -10.10 -8.35
CA ILE A 78 -5.58 -11.31 -8.73
C ILE A 78 -7.12 -11.27 -8.59
N ASP A 79 -7.76 -11.59 -9.71
CA ASP A 79 -9.09 -12.20 -9.81
C ASP A 79 -9.01 -13.65 -9.30
N GLN A 80 -9.54 -13.94 -8.09
CA GLN A 80 -9.56 -15.30 -7.52
C GLN A 80 -10.67 -16.18 -8.11
N ASN A 81 -10.97 -16.04 -9.40
CA ASN A 81 -11.91 -16.92 -10.09
C ASN A 81 -11.13 -17.88 -10.98
N SER A 82 -10.51 -18.89 -10.37
CA SER A 82 -9.93 -20.03 -11.09
C SER A 82 -10.20 -21.32 -10.33
N GLY A 83 -11.29 -21.98 -10.68
CA GLY A 83 -11.49 -23.43 -10.57
C GLY A 83 -11.85 -23.97 -9.20
#